data_AF-A0A3B9Y4E0-F1
#
_entry.id   AF-A0A3B9Y4E0-F1
#
_cell.length_a   1.000
_cell.length_b   1.000
_cell.length_c   1.000
_cell.angle_alpha   90.00
_cell.angle_beta   90.00
_cell.angle_gamma   90.00
#
_symmetry.space_group_name_H-M   'P 1'
#
loop_
_entity.id
_entity.type
_entity.pdbx_description
1 polymer ?
#
loop_
_entity_poly.entity_id
_entity_poly.type
_entity_poly.pdbx_seq_one_letter_code
_entity_poly.pdbx_strand_id
1 'polypeptide(L)'
;MPLSTLEHKALASLDEQGLIRALRDLVRIPSVTGQEAAAQNWLAQQMRRIGLDVDLWDIDVAELQNHPQFPGMEADRSTNKAMGLVATWQRAAASSSGKRLVFNGHIDVVP
;
A
#
# COMPACT_ATOMS: atom_id res chain seq x y z
N MET A 1 5.33 6.18 31.04
CA MET A 1 5.18 4.75 31.35
C MET A 1 6.31 3.99 30.67
N PRO A 2 6.95 3.02 31.33
CA PRO A 2 7.93 2.17 30.66
C PRO A 2 7.26 1.29 29.60
N LEU A 3 8.00 0.96 28.53
CA LEU A 3 7.51 0.08 27.48
C LEU A 3 7.33 -1.36 28.02
N SER A 4 6.30 -2.03 27.55
CA SER A 4 6.07 -3.45 27.79
C SER A 4 7.12 -4.32 27.10
N THR A 5 7.23 -5.59 27.52
CA THR A 5 8.12 -6.57 26.86
C THR A 5 7.77 -6.76 25.38
N LEU A 6 6.49 -6.70 25.02
CA LEU A 6 6.04 -6.85 23.63
C LEU A 6 6.51 -5.67 22.77
N GLU A 7 6.37 -4.44 23.28
CA GLU A 7 6.81 -3.23 22.59
C GLU A 7 8.33 -3.23 22.38
N HIS A 8 9.12 -3.66 23.38
CA HIS A 8 10.56 -3.83 23.21
C HIS A 8 10.91 -4.85 22.12
N LYS A 9 10.20 -5.99 22.06
CA LYS A 9 10.41 -6.99 21.01
C LYS A 9 10.06 -6.44 19.62
N ALA A 10 8.98 -5.66 19.53
CA ALA A 10 8.60 -5.02 18.27
C ALA A 10 9.68 -4.03 17.80
N LEU A 11 10.17 -3.17 18.69
CA LEU A 11 11.26 -2.23 18.37
C LEU A 11 12.55 -2.93 17.95
N ALA A 12 12.93 -3.99 18.67
CA ALA A 12 14.12 -4.78 18.36
C ALA A 12 14.02 -5.54 17.02
N SER A 13 12.82 -5.69 16.46
CA SER A 13 12.60 -6.36 15.17
C SER A 13 12.71 -5.42 13.95
N LEU A 14 12.88 -4.11 14.17
CA LEU A 14 12.98 -3.13 13.10
C LEU A 14 14.36 -3.15 12.44
N ASP A 15 14.40 -3.33 11.11
CA ASP A 15 15.58 -3.05 10.30
C ASP A 15 15.51 -1.61 9.77
N GLU A 16 16.03 -0.66 10.56
CA GLU A 16 16.03 0.77 10.21
C GLU A 16 16.72 1.03 8.86
N GLN A 17 17.84 0.36 8.61
CA GLN A 17 18.58 0.54 7.37
C GLN A 17 17.82 -0.04 6.17
N GLY A 18 17.11 -1.15 6.36
CA GLY A 18 16.18 -1.71 5.37
C GLY A 18 15.04 -0.75 5.04
N LEU A 19 14.43 -0.15 6.06
CA LEU A 19 13.38 0.85 5.89
C LEU A 19 13.86 2.07 5.11
N ILE A 20 15.05 2.61 5.44
CA ILE A 20 15.64 3.74 4.71
C ILE A 20 15.91 3.38 3.25
N ARG A 21 16.46 2.19 2.97
CA ARG A 21 16.70 1.73 1.59
C ARG A 21 15.40 1.60 0.80
N ALA A 22 14.38 0.94 1.37
CA ALA A 22 13.09 0.77 0.73
C ALA A 22 12.42 2.13 0.45
N LEU A 23 12.45 3.06 1.40
CA LEU A 23 11.91 4.41 1.19
C LEU A 23 12.65 5.14 0.07
N ARG A 24 13.99 5.09 0.07
CA ARG A 24 14.82 5.72 -0.98
C ARG A 24 14.53 5.16 -2.36
N ASP A 25 14.25 3.87 -2.47
CA ASP A 25 13.90 3.24 -3.74
C ASP A 25 12.49 3.60 -4.19
N LEU A 26 11.53 3.68 -3.26
CA LEU A 26 10.16 4.13 -3.55
C LEU A 26 10.12 5.57 -4.05
N VAL A 27 10.76 6.52 -3.35
CA VAL A 27 10.72 7.95 -3.71
C VAL A 27 11.45 8.29 -5.02
N ARG A 28 12.27 7.36 -5.54
CA ARG A 28 12.90 7.51 -6.85
C ARG A 28 11.97 7.17 -8.01
N ILE A 29 10.83 6.54 -7.72
CA ILE A 29 9.84 6.19 -8.73
C ILE A 29 8.89 7.38 -8.88
N PRO A 30 8.83 8.02 -10.06
CA PRO A 30 7.85 9.07 -10.29
C PRO A 30 6.43 8.51 -10.10
N SER A 31 5.66 9.15 -9.22
CA SER A 31 4.29 8.76 -8.88
C SER A 31 3.37 9.97 -8.79
N VAL A 32 3.55 10.96 -9.66
CA VAL A 32 2.62 12.10 -9.72
C VAL A 32 1.19 11.59 -9.91
N THR A 33 0.21 12.21 -9.25
CA THR A 33 -1.21 11.81 -9.34
C THR A 33 -1.64 11.57 -10.79
N GLY A 34 -2.18 10.38 -11.07
CA GLY A 34 -2.52 9.88 -12.40
C GLY A 34 -1.41 9.07 -13.12
N GLN A 35 -0.22 8.93 -12.53
CA GLN A 35 0.94 8.21 -13.08
C GLN A 35 1.59 7.25 -12.06
N GLU A 36 0.80 6.70 -11.14
CA GLU A 36 1.26 5.93 -9.98
C GLU A 36 1.60 4.47 -10.29
N ALA A 37 1.27 3.98 -11.48
CA ALA A 37 1.30 2.55 -11.82
C ALA A 37 2.67 1.89 -11.56
N ALA A 38 3.77 2.59 -11.84
CA ALA A 38 5.12 2.08 -11.58
C ALA A 38 5.38 1.88 -10.08
N ALA A 39 4.94 2.83 -9.24
CA ALA A 39 5.08 2.76 -7.80
C ALA A 39 4.18 1.66 -7.20
N GLN A 40 2.95 1.50 -7.70
CA GLN A 40 2.05 0.41 -7.29
C GLN A 40 2.67 -0.97 -7.59
N ASN A 41 3.20 -1.17 -8.80
CA ASN A 41 3.85 -2.41 -9.18
C ASN A 41 5.09 -2.71 -8.32
N TRP A 42 5.91 -1.69 -8.03
CA TRP A 42 7.07 -1.85 -7.16
C TRP A 42 6.67 -2.24 -5.74
N LEU A 43 5.66 -1.56 -5.17
CA LEU A 43 5.18 -1.82 -3.82
C LEU A 43 4.58 -3.23 -3.70
N ALA A 44 3.80 -3.65 -4.70
CA ALA A 44 3.27 -5.01 -4.79
C ALA A 44 4.39 -6.07 -4.75
N GLN A 45 5.50 -5.83 -5.44
CA GLN A 45 6.66 -6.74 -5.37
C GLN A 45 7.30 -6.75 -3.99
N GLN A 46 7.46 -5.59 -3.33
CA GLN A 46 8.00 -5.56 -1.97
C GLN A 46 7.12 -6.31 -0.98
N MET A 47 5.80 -6.12 -1.05
CA MET A 47 4.82 -6.81 -0.20
C MET A 47 4.87 -8.33 -0.40
N ARG A 48 5.01 -8.81 -1.64
CA ARG A 48 5.23 -10.24 -1.92
C ARG A 48 6.56 -10.75 -1.33
N ARG A 49 7.65 -9.98 -1.43
CA ARG A 49 8.96 -10.37 -0.89
C ARG A 49 8.96 -10.57 0.62
N ILE A 50 8.15 -9.80 1.35
CA ILE A 50 7.99 -9.95 2.81
C ILE A 50 6.90 -10.98 3.19
N GLY A 51 6.37 -11.72 2.23
CA GLY A 51 5.45 -12.85 2.46
C GLY A 51 3.99 -12.46 2.65
N LEU A 52 3.57 -11.27 2.19
CA LEU A 52 2.15 -10.92 2.16
C LEU A 52 1.46 -11.48 0.92
N ASP A 53 0.18 -11.80 1.07
CA ASP A 53 -0.71 -12.15 -0.03
C ASP A 53 -1.19 -10.87 -0.72
N VAL A 54 -0.89 -10.71 -2.01
CA VAL A 54 -1.02 -9.43 -2.72
C VAL A 54 -2.06 -9.51 -3.83
N ASP A 55 -3.07 -8.66 -3.71
CA ASP A 55 -4.04 -8.34 -4.75
C ASP A 55 -3.66 -6.98 -5.39
N LEU A 56 -3.42 -7.00 -6.70
CA LEU A 56 -3.08 -5.84 -7.51
C LEU A 56 -3.95 -5.88 -8.76
N TRP A 57 -4.80 -4.88 -8.94
CA TRP A 57 -5.81 -4.87 -10.00
C TRP A 57 -5.86 -3.52 -10.73
N ASP A 58 -6.32 -3.57 -11.99
CA ASP A 58 -6.65 -2.38 -12.76
C ASP A 58 -8.03 -1.87 -12.30
N ILE A 59 -8.12 -0.57 -11.98
CA ILE A 59 -9.36 0.07 -11.55
C ILE A 59 -10.13 0.53 -12.80
N ASP A 60 -11.39 0.10 -12.93
CA ASP A 60 -12.29 0.65 -13.95
C ASP A 60 -12.79 2.04 -13.52
N VAL A 61 -12.06 3.06 -13.95
CA VAL A 61 -12.38 4.46 -13.65
C VAL A 61 -13.71 4.87 -14.27
N ALA A 62 -14.04 4.37 -15.46
CA ALA A 62 -15.29 4.71 -16.15
C ALA A 62 -16.50 4.14 -15.39
N GLU A 63 -16.39 2.92 -14.87
CA GLU A 63 -17.40 2.35 -13.99
C GLU A 63 -17.53 3.15 -12.68
N LEU A 64 -16.41 3.47 -12.03
CA LEU A 64 -16.41 4.25 -10.78
C LEU A 64 -17.05 5.63 -10.93
N GLN A 65 -16.85 6.30 -12.07
CA GLN A 65 -17.46 7.60 -12.37
C GLN A 65 -19.00 7.56 -12.37
N ASN A 66 -19.60 6.40 -12.65
CA ASN A 66 -21.05 6.23 -12.62
C ASN A 66 -21.61 6.04 -11.20
N HIS A 67 -20.75 5.89 -10.19
CA HIS A 67 -21.20 5.70 -8.82
C HIS A 67 -21.76 7.00 -8.22
N PRO A 68 -22.94 7.01 -7.56
CA PRO A 68 -23.54 8.25 -7.03
C PRO A 68 -22.69 9.01 -6.00
N GLN A 69 -21.78 8.30 -5.33
CA GLN A 69 -20.85 8.87 -4.34
C GLN A 69 -19.45 9.12 -4.91
N PHE A 70 -19.28 9.07 -6.23
CA PHE A 70 -18.01 9.37 -6.86
C PHE A 70 -17.62 10.83 -6.58
N PRO A 71 -16.47 11.09 -5.93
CA PRO A 71 -16.12 12.44 -5.50
C PRO A 71 -15.62 13.35 -6.63
N GLY A 72 -15.42 12.81 -7.84
CA GLY A 72 -14.69 13.46 -8.92
C GLY A 72 -13.23 13.00 -9.00
N MET A 73 -12.45 13.61 -9.89
CA MET A 73 -11.01 13.34 -10.04
C MET A 73 -10.22 14.64 -10.19
N GLU A 74 -9.08 14.69 -9.51
CA GLU A 74 -8.13 15.80 -9.61
C GLU A 74 -7.19 15.70 -10.82
N ALA A 75 -6.96 14.48 -11.32
CA ALA A 75 -6.10 14.20 -12.47
C ALA A 75 -6.82 13.28 -13.46
N ASP A 76 -6.55 13.51 -14.75
CA ASP A 76 -7.03 12.63 -15.81
C ASP A 76 -6.33 11.26 -15.72
N ARG A 77 -7.14 10.21 -15.77
CA ARG A 77 -6.73 8.79 -15.73
C ARG A 77 -7.19 8.03 -16.97
N SER A 78 -7.59 8.73 -18.03
CA SER A 78 -8.03 8.14 -19.29
C SER A 78 -6.89 7.49 -20.09
N THR A 79 -5.67 8.02 -19.97
CA THR A 79 -4.50 7.55 -20.72
C THR A 79 -3.53 6.69 -19.91
N ASN A 80 -3.68 6.67 -18.58
CA ASN A 80 -2.80 5.95 -17.67
C ASN A 80 -3.59 4.94 -16.84
N LYS A 81 -2.97 3.80 -16.54
CA LYS A 81 -3.60 2.77 -15.71
C LYS A 81 -3.76 3.25 -14.26
N ALA A 82 -4.99 3.34 -13.80
CA ALA A 82 -5.31 3.42 -12.37
C ALA A 82 -5.20 2.01 -11.76
N MET A 83 -4.41 1.84 -10.72
CA MET A 83 -4.20 0.54 -10.08
C MET A 83 -4.53 0.60 -8.58
N GLY A 84 -5.27 -0.41 -8.12
CA GLY A 84 -5.50 -0.66 -6.70
C GLY A 84 -4.57 -1.74 -6.19
N LEU A 85 -4.15 -1.63 -4.93
CA LEU A 85 -3.22 -2.57 -4.29
C LEU A 85 -3.67 -2.84 -2.85
N VAL A 86 -3.83 -4.11 -2.51
CA VAL A 86 -4.06 -4.59 -1.14
C VAL A 86 -3.11 -5.75 -0.87
N ALA A 87 -2.53 -5.75 0.33
CA ALA A 87 -1.74 -6.87 0.81
C ALA A 87 -2.26 -7.35 2.17
N THR A 88 -2.44 -8.66 2.29
CA THR A 88 -2.99 -9.30 3.48
C THR A 88 -1.93 -10.14 4.15
N TRP A 89 -1.75 -9.92 5.46
CA TRP A 89 -1.00 -10.85 6.29
C TRP A 89 -1.91 -11.99 6.73
N GLN A 90 -1.82 -13.12 6.03
CA GLN A 90 -2.54 -14.34 6.39
C GLN A 90 -1.86 -14.97 7.62
N ARG A 91 -2.47 -14.89 8.80
CA ARG A 91 -2.00 -15.68 9.95
C ARG A 91 -2.30 -17.15 9.68
N ALA A 92 -1.27 -18.00 9.67
CA ALA A 92 -1.46 -19.44 9.79
C ALA A 92 -2.23 -19.71 11.11
N ALA A 93 -3.49 -20.16 11.00
CA ALA A 93 -4.29 -20.71 12.08
C ALA A 93 -4.54 -19.81 13.32
N ALA A 94 -5.00 -18.57 13.15
CA ALA A 94 -5.59 -17.83 14.28
C ALA A 94 -7.12 -17.90 14.22
N SER A 95 -7.74 -18.33 15.32
CA SER A 95 -9.20 -18.44 15.49
C SER A 95 -9.93 -17.18 15.01
N SER A 96 -11.11 -17.37 14.43
CA SER A 96 -11.93 -16.38 13.71
C SER A 96 -12.47 -15.20 14.55
N SER A 97 -11.95 -14.94 15.76
CA SER A 97 -12.48 -13.96 16.72
C SER A 97 -11.55 -12.77 17.04
N GLY A 98 -10.44 -12.60 16.31
CA GLY A 98 -9.52 -11.47 16.49
C GLY A 98 -10.01 -10.16 15.85
N LYS A 99 -9.65 -9.02 16.44
CA LYS A 99 -9.84 -7.70 15.79
C LYS A 99 -9.01 -7.63 14.50
N ARG A 100 -9.58 -7.04 13.45
CA ARG A 100 -8.88 -6.76 12.18
C ARG A 100 -8.36 -5.33 12.18
N LEU A 101 -7.22 -5.11 11.55
CA LEU A 101 -6.58 -3.80 11.41
C LEU A 101 -6.20 -3.61 9.94
N VAL A 102 -6.52 -2.43 9.40
CA VAL A 102 -6.11 -2.00 8.06
C VAL A 102 -5.17 -0.83 8.21
N PHE A 103 -4.00 -0.92 7.57
CA PHE A 103 -3.13 0.21 7.33
C PHE A 103 -3.39 0.70 5.92
N ASN A 104 -3.80 1.96 5.78
CA ASN A 104 -4.10 2.58 4.50
C ASN A 104 -3.21 3.82 4.32
N GLY A 105 -2.72 4.00 3.10
CA GLY A 105 -1.94 5.15 2.67
C GLY A 105 -2.01 5.27 1.16
N HIS A 106 -1.77 6.48 0.65
CA HIS A 106 -1.63 6.76 -0.76
C HIS A 106 -0.14 6.92 -1.10
N ILE A 107 0.21 6.72 -2.37
CA ILE A 107 1.60 6.80 -2.85
C ILE A 107 1.76 7.79 -4.01
N ASP A 108 0.68 8.45 -4.40
CA ASP A 108 0.74 9.56 -5.33
C ASP A 108 1.32 10.81 -4.68
N VAL A 109 1.99 11.63 -5.48
CA VAL A 109 2.58 12.89 -5.05
C VAL A 109 2.13 14.04 -5.94
N VAL A 110 2.23 15.26 -5.42
CA VAL A 110 2.09 16.48 -6.22
C VAL A 110 3.39 16.78 -6.98
N PRO A 111 3.33 17.51 -8.11
CA PRO A 111 4.51 17.99 -8.84
C PRO A 111 5.44 18.90 -8.03
#